data_AF-A0A147IIQ6-F1
#
_entry.id   AF-A0A147IIQ6-F1
#
_cell.length_a   1.000
_cell.length_b   1.000
_cell.length_c   1.000
_cell.angle_alpha   90.00
_cell.angle_beta   90.00
_cell.angle_gamma   90.00
#
_symmetry.space_group_name_H-M   'P 1'
#
loop_
_entity.id
_entity.type
_entity.pdbx_description
1 polymer ?
#
loop_
_entity_poly.entity_id
_entity_poly.type
_entity_poly.pdbx_seq_one_letter_code
_entity_poly.pdbx_strand_id
1 'polypeptide(L)'
;MFRWLIGTIALSLMATGALAADPVEIHIGYLGHAGVKSTLSLVEQPADNDGIAGARLAIEDNNTTGKFLNQRFTLDEVKVKDSDDVARVATDLAGRNDYIITDLPADALLKVAD
;
A
#
# COMPACT_ATOMS: atom_id res chain seq x y z
N MET A 1 -31.38 -49.99 11.01
CA MET A 1 -30.11 -49.91 10.25
C MET A 1 -29.91 -48.56 9.54
N PHE A 2 -30.97 -47.81 9.20
CA PHE A 2 -30.86 -46.47 8.57
C PHE A 2 -30.54 -45.28 9.50
N ARG A 3 -30.69 -45.43 10.83
CA ARG A 3 -30.46 -44.33 11.81
C ARG A 3 -28.99 -43.99 12.04
N TRP A 4 -28.08 -44.93 11.79
CA TRP A 4 -26.62 -44.72 11.89
C TRP A 4 -26.05 -43.99 10.67
N LEU A 5 -26.69 -44.14 9.50
CA LEU A 5 -26.29 -43.52 8.25
C LEU A 5 -26.60 -42.01 8.20
N ILE A 6 -27.62 -41.57 8.94
CA ILE A 6 -27.98 -40.14 9.06
C ILE A 6 -27.01 -39.40 9.99
N GLY A 7 -26.55 -40.07 11.07
CA GLY A 7 -25.61 -39.48 12.03
C GLY A 7 -24.21 -39.24 11.45
N THR A 8 -23.73 -40.11 10.55
CA THR A 8 -22.43 -39.96 9.90
C THR A 8 -22.42 -38.88 8.82
N ILE A 9 -23.54 -38.69 8.10
CA ILE A 9 -23.68 -37.58 7.13
C ILE A 9 -23.68 -36.23 7.85
N ALA A 10 -24.38 -36.11 8.99
CA ALA A 10 -24.39 -34.88 9.78
C ALA A 10 -23.01 -34.51 10.35
N LEU A 11 -22.19 -35.50 10.72
CA LEU A 11 -20.84 -35.26 11.22
C LEU A 11 -19.85 -34.87 10.10
N SER A 12 -20.06 -35.36 8.87
CA SER A 12 -19.23 -34.99 7.70
C SER A 12 -19.48 -33.57 7.18
N LEU A 13 -20.65 -32.99 7.47
CA LEU A 13 -21.00 -31.62 7.05
C LEU A 13 -20.37 -30.53 7.92
N MET A 14 -19.85 -30.88 9.10
CA MET A 14 -19.21 -29.92 10.02
C MET A 14 -17.69 -29.83 9.86
N ALA A 15 -17.08 -30.63 8.97
CA ALA A 15 -15.63 -30.76 8.86
C ALA A 15 -14.99 -29.95 7.71
N THR A 16 -15.76 -29.23 6.89
CA THR A 16 -15.26 -28.56 5.67
C THR A 16 -15.40 -27.03 5.70
N GLY A 17 -15.14 -26.44 6.87
CA GLY A 17 -14.78 -25.01 6.95
C GLY A 17 -13.27 -24.89 7.09
N ALA A 18 -12.52 -24.89 5.98
CA ALA A 18 -11.14 -24.42 6.04
C ALA A 18 -11.21 -22.92 6.34
N LEU A 19 -10.93 -22.53 7.58
CA LEU A 19 -10.73 -21.13 7.94
C LEU A 19 -9.51 -20.64 7.15
N ALA A 20 -9.75 -19.86 6.10
CA ALA A 20 -8.69 -19.17 5.41
C ALA A 20 -8.02 -18.22 6.42
N ALA A 21 -6.69 -18.24 6.48
CA ALA A 21 -5.95 -17.28 7.28
C ALA A 21 -6.22 -15.87 6.74
N ASP A 22 -6.26 -14.89 7.64
CA ASP A 22 -6.37 -13.50 7.23
C ASP A 22 -5.19 -13.12 6.31
N PRO A 23 -5.43 -12.28 5.29
CA PRO A 23 -4.35 -11.81 4.42
C PRO A 23 -3.25 -11.11 5.21
N VAL A 24 -2.01 -11.27 4.75
CA VAL A 24 -0.90 -10.42 5.20
C VAL A 24 -1.11 -9.05 4.57
N GLU A 25 -1.44 -8.07 5.41
CA GLU A 25 -1.55 -6.67 5.01
C GLU A 25 -0.15 -6.04 4.93
N ILE A 26 0.14 -5.39 3.81
CA ILE A 26 1.38 -4.67 3.54
C ILE A 26 1.01 -3.22 3.26
N HIS A 27 1.42 -2.34 4.16
CA HIS A 27 1.10 -0.93 4.14
C HIS A 27 2.24 -0.13 3.52
N ILE A 28 1.95 0.61 2.45
CA ILE A 28 2.93 1.42 1.74
C ILE A 28 2.53 2.88 1.88
N GLY A 29 3.43 3.70 2.43
CA GLY A 29 3.31 5.14 2.42
C GLY A 29 3.91 5.73 1.14
N TYR A 30 3.26 6.72 0.55
CA TYR A 30 3.82 7.57 -0.50
C TYR A 30 3.92 9.00 0.02
N LEU A 31 5.14 9.50 0.14
CA LEU A 31 5.43 10.86 0.58
C LEU A 31 5.91 11.69 -0.61
N GLY A 32 5.00 12.48 -1.17
CA GLY A 32 5.26 13.34 -2.33
C GLY A 32 5.38 14.81 -1.98
N HIS A 33 5.95 15.60 -2.88
CA HIS A 33 6.00 17.04 -2.78
C HIS A 33 4.84 17.71 -3.56
N ALA A 34 4.22 18.74 -2.99
CA ALA A 34 3.07 19.44 -3.56
C ALA A 34 3.42 20.55 -4.58
N GLY A 35 4.69 20.83 -4.81
CA GLY A 35 5.17 21.86 -5.75
C GLY A 35 5.35 21.36 -7.18
N VAL A 36 5.48 22.32 -8.11
CA VAL A 36 5.77 22.05 -9.52
C VAL A 36 7.22 21.59 -9.64
N LYS A 37 7.44 20.39 -10.21
CA LYS A 37 8.79 19.92 -10.52
C LYS A 37 9.40 20.82 -11.58
N SER A 38 10.60 21.33 -11.32
CA SER A 38 11.33 22.13 -12.30
C SER A 38 11.75 21.24 -13.47
N THR A 39 11.28 21.55 -14.67
CA THR A 39 11.66 20.88 -15.92
C THR A 39 12.56 21.77 -16.78
N LEU A 40 13.30 21.17 -17.71
CA LEU A 40 14.10 21.91 -18.69
C LEU A 40 13.23 22.69 -19.69
N SER A 41 11.99 22.23 -19.92
CA SER A 41 11.04 22.82 -20.86
C SER A 41 9.80 23.30 -20.13
N LEU A 42 9.42 24.56 -20.33
CA LEU A 42 8.18 25.11 -19.79
C LEU A 42 6.92 24.57 -20.47
N VAL A 43 7.07 24.04 -21.70
CA VAL A 43 5.97 23.48 -22.49
C VAL A 43 5.71 22.01 -22.14
N GLU A 44 6.76 21.29 -21.77
CA GLU A 44 6.70 19.87 -21.44
C GLU A 44 6.77 19.70 -19.92
N GLN A 45 5.61 19.86 -19.29
CA GLN A 45 5.45 19.58 -17.86
C GLN A 45 4.93 18.15 -17.67
N PRO A 46 5.44 17.41 -16.66
CA PRO A 46 4.89 16.13 -16.29
C PRO A 46 3.46 16.27 -15.77
N ALA A 47 2.74 15.15 -15.72
CA ALA A 47 1.42 15.12 -15.12
C ALA A 47 1.47 15.46 -13.62
N ASP A 48 0.42 16.08 -13.08
CA ASP A 48 0.32 16.45 -11.65
C ASP A 48 0.40 15.27 -10.67
N ASN A 49 0.15 14.08 -11.19
CA ASN A 49 0.18 12.81 -10.47
C ASN A 49 1.31 11.89 -10.94
N ASP A 50 2.32 12.44 -11.62
CA ASP A 50 3.53 11.70 -11.95
C ASP A 50 4.15 11.10 -10.67
N GLY A 51 4.71 9.90 -10.79
CA GLY A 51 5.09 9.08 -9.63
C GLY A 51 3.92 8.39 -8.93
N ILE A 52 2.97 9.14 -8.34
CA ILE A 52 1.86 8.53 -7.58
C ILE A 52 0.94 7.65 -8.45
N ALA A 53 0.75 8.02 -9.72
CA ALA A 53 0.03 7.19 -10.69
C ALA A 53 0.69 5.81 -10.86
N GLY A 54 2.03 5.76 -10.88
CA GLY A 54 2.79 4.52 -10.93
C GLY A 54 2.67 3.69 -9.65
N ALA A 55 2.70 4.35 -8.49
CA ALA A 55 2.49 3.68 -7.20
C ALA A 55 1.10 3.04 -7.11
N ARG A 56 0.04 3.76 -7.53
CA ARG A 56 -1.33 3.21 -7.58
C ARG A 56 -1.43 2.01 -8.52
N LEU A 57 -0.85 2.10 -9.71
CA LEU A 57 -0.81 0.99 -10.66
C LEU A 57 -0.10 -0.23 -10.05
N ALA A 58 1.04 -0.03 -9.38
CA ALA A 58 1.77 -1.11 -8.72
C ALA A 58 0.92 -1.79 -7.62
N ILE A 59 0.08 -1.05 -6.89
CA ILE A 59 -0.83 -1.61 -5.89
C ILE A 59 -1.91 -2.45 -6.54
N GLU A 60 -2.49 -2.01 -7.65
CA GLU A 60 -3.48 -2.77 -8.41
C GLU A 60 -2.89 -4.09 -8.95
N ASP A 61 -1.69 -4.02 -9.52
CA ASP A 61 -0.96 -5.18 -10.05
C ASP A 61 -0.56 -6.15 -8.94
N ASN A 62 0.02 -5.64 -7.84
CA ASN A 62 0.44 -6.46 -6.70
C ASN A 62 -0.75 -7.10 -5.98
N ASN A 63 -1.92 -6.45 -5.95
CA ASN A 63 -3.14 -7.07 -5.42
C ASN A 63 -3.75 -8.13 -6.35
N THR A 64 -3.37 -8.15 -7.63
CA THR A 64 -3.76 -9.22 -8.55
C THR A 64 -2.95 -10.49 -8.28
N THR A 65 -1.63 -10.37 -8.15
CA THR A 65 -0.72 -11.49 -7.88
C THR A 65 -0.63 -11.87 -6.40
N GLY A 66 -0.80 -10.92 -5.50
CA GLY A 66 -0.76 -11.11 -4.05
C GLY A 66 -1.81 -12.10 -3.53
N LYS A 67 -2.92 -12.30 -4.26
CA LYS A 67 -3.92 -13.34 -3.98
C LYS A 67 -3.34 -14.75 -3.89
N PHE A 68 -2.30 -15.05 -4.67
CA PHE A 68 -1.63 -16.35 -4.64
C PHE A 68 -0.81 -16.56 -3.35
N LEU A 69 -0.35 -15.47 -2.74
CA LEU A 69 0.44 -15.47 -1.51
C LEU A 69 -0.37 -15.06 -0.28
N ASN A 70 -1.70 -14.90 -0.43
CA ASN A 70 -2.59 -14.34 0.59
C ASN A 70 -2.09 -12.99 1.13
N GLN A 71 -1.63 -12.11 0.23
CA GLN A 71 -1.13 -10.77 0.54
C GLN A 71 -2.09 -9.70 0.02
N ARG A 72 -2.17 -8.59 0.76
CA ARG A 72 -2.93 -7.39 0.41
C ARG A 72 -2.02 -6.18 0.55
N PHE A 73 -2.01 -5.32 -0.46
CA PHE A 73 -1.22 -4.10 -0.50
C PHE A 73 -2.15 -2.89 -0.41
N THR A 74 -1.78 -1.92 0.42
CA THR A 74 -2.49 -0.64 0.59
C THR A 74 -1.53 0.54 0.41
N LEU A 75 -2.07 1.69 0.02
CA LEU A 75 -1.31 2.91 -0.24
C LEU A 75 -1.88 4.07 0.59
N ASP A 76 -1.04 4.68 1.41
CA ASP A 76 -1.33 5.92 2.13
C ASP A 76 -0.56 7.07 1.49
N GLU A 77 -1.29 8.05 0.95
CA GLU A 77 -0.72 9.12 0.13
C GLU A 77 -0.68 10.44 0.90
N VAL A 78 0.50 11.02 1.04
CA VAL A 78 0.69 12.32 1.68
C VAL A 78 1.51 13.22 0.75
N LYS A 79 1.01 14.45 0.53
CA LYS A 79 1.75 15.50 -0.17
C LYS A 79 2.15 16.59 0.82
N VAL A 80 3.44 16.93 0.86
CA VAL A 80 4.00 17.99 1.71
C VAL A 80 4.36 19.23 0.90
N LYS A 81 4.12 20.40 1.49
CA LYS A 81 4.55 21.71 0.99
C LYS A 81 5.90 22.08 1.59
N ASP A 82 6.57 23.09 1.02
CA ASP A 82 7.88 23.55 1.51
C ASP A 82 7.86 24.05 2.98
N SER A 83 6.71 24.55 3.43
CA SER A 83 6.49 25.03 4.79
C SER A 83 6.22 23.91 5.81
N ASP A 84 5.98 22.68 5.35
CA ASP A 84 5.65 21.58 6.24
C ASP A 84 6.91 20.98 6.87
N ASP A 85 6.77 20.48 8.10
CA ASP A 85 7.80 19.66 8.74
C ASP A 85 7.80 18.26 8.12
N VAL A 86 8.57 18.10 7.05
CA VAL A 86 8.65 16.85 6.28
C VAL A 86 9.16 15.68 7.12
N ALA A 87 10.07 15.92 8.08
CA ALA A 87 10.63 14.87 8.92
C ALA A 87 9.57 14.32 9.88
N ARG A 88 8.79 15.22 10.52
CA ARG A 88 7.65 14.81 11.34
C ARG A 88 6.60 14.06 10.52
N VAL A 89 6.25 14.56 9.34
CA VAL A 89 5.27 13.90 8.47
C VAL A 89 5.75 12.50 8.04
N ALA A 90 7.03 12.35 7.69
CA ALA A 90 7.62 11.06 7.36
C ALA A 90 7.60 10.10 8.56
N THR A 91 7.92 10.59 9.76
CA THR A 91 7.85 9.80 11.00
C THR A 91 6.42 9.31 11.28
N ASP A 92 5.43 10.19 11.13
CA ASP A 92 4.02 9.84 11.30
C ASP A 92 3.58 8.79 10.26
N LEU A 93 4.08 8.90 9.03
CA LEU A 93 3.80 7.96 7.94
C LEU A 93 4.47 6.60 8.18
N ALA A 94 5.70 6.59 8.69
CA ALA A 94 6.45 5.38 9.03
C ALA A 94 5.82 4.63 10.21
N GLY A 95 5.20 5.35 11.15
CA GLY A 95 4.51 4.74 12.29
C GLY A 95 3.29 3.90 11.92
N ARG A 96 2.78 3.99 10.68
CA ARG A 96 1.58 3.30 10.21
C ARG A 96 1.76 2.54 8.88
N ASN A 97 2.97 2.54 8.31
CA ASN A 97 3.28 1.85 7.06
C ASN A 97 4.58 1.04 7.19
N ASP A 98 4.65 -0.10 6.53
CA ASP A 98 5.83 -0.98 6.52
C ASP A 98 6.95 -0.43 5.62
N TYR A 99 6.56 0.26 4.55
CA TYR A 99 7.47 0.85 3.56
C TYR A 99 7.06 2.26 3.22
N ILE A 100 8.03 3.09 2.84
CA ILE A 100 7.79 4.45 2.33
C ILE A 100 8.47 4.61 0.97
N ILE A 101 7.69 5.10 0.01
CA ILE A 101 8.16 5.64 -1.26
C ILE A 101 8.23 7.15 -1.12
N THR A 102 9.41 7.73 -1.36
CA THR A 102 9.62 9.18 -1.27
C THR A 102 9.78 9.78 -2.66
N ASP A 103 8.93 10.74 -3.00
CA ASP A 103 9.07 11.62 -4.18
C ASP A 103 9.25 13.06 -3.70
N LEU A 104 10.42 13.30 -3.11
CA LEU A 104 10.80 14.55 -2.47
C LEU A 104 12.01 15.17 -3.16
N PRO A 105 12.14 16.50 -3.17
CA PRO A 105 13.39 17.17 -3.50
C PRO A 105 14.53 16.70 -2.60
N ALA A 106 15.77 16.73 -3.11
CA ALA A 106 16.95 16.21 -2.41
C ALA A 106 17.11 16.73 -0.98
N ASP A 107 16.92 18.03 -0.76
CA ASP A 107 17.07 18.65 0.56
C ASP A 107 15.98 18.18 1.55
N ALA A 108 14.77 17.92 1.06
CA ALA A 108 13.69 17.39 1.89
C ALA A 108 13.86 15.90 2.16
N LEU A 109 14.35 15.14 1.17
CA LEU A 109 14.65 13.72 1.31
C LEU A 109 15.75 13.48 2.36
N LEU A 110 16.80 14.30 2.37
CA LEU A 110 17.88 14.17 3.35
C LEU A 110 17.36 14.34 4.79
N LYS A 111 16.48 15.32 5.02
CA LYS A 111 15.84 15.54 6.33
C LYS A 111 14.98 14.36 6.81
N VAL A 112 14.52 13.51 5.90
CA VAL A 112 13.73 12.31 6.21
C VAL A 112 14.65 11.12 6.50
N ALA A 113 15.88 11.12 5.99
CA ALA A 113 16.83 10.03 6.14
C ALA A 113 17.69 10.11 7.41
N ASP A 114 17.80 11.29 8.01
CA ASP A 114 18.51 11.56 9.27
C ASP A 114 17.70 11.13 10.51
#